data_AF-A0A961KUU5-F1
#
_entry.id   AF-A0A961KUU5-F1
#
_cell.length_a   1.000
_cell.length_b   1.000
_cell.length_c   1.000
_cell.angle_alpha   90.00
_cell.angle_beta   90.00
_cell.angle_gamma   90.00
#
_symmetry.space_group_name_H-M   'P 1'
#
loop_
_entity.id
_entity.type
_entity.pdbx_description
1 polymer ?
#
loop_
_entity_poly.entity_id
_entity_poly.type
_entity_poly.pdbx_seq_one_letter_code
_entity_poly.pdbx_strand_id
1 'polypeptide(L)'
;VLATASQFDALYWPGGVPDVARHFRPALAYRLCLAAEGRFDATLTFRDAWEWDVAAGALIAQEAGAAVSDRTGAVLHFNNPVPQVPGVIVAGPRLHAEILARRSAGSA
;
A
#
# COMPACT_ATOMS: atom_id res chain seq x y z
N VAL A 1 7.92 6.86 -3.36
CA VAL A 1 6.86 5.81 -3.31
C VAL A 1 7.17 4.66 -4.27
N LEU A 2 7.11 3.41 -3.79
CA LEU A 2 7.31 2.20 -4.59
C LEU A 2 5.99 1.67 -5.17
N ALA A 3 5.77 1.84 -6.47
CA ALA A 3 4.54 1.42 -7.16
C ALA A 3 4.69 1.38 -8.70
N THR A 4 3.83 0.60 -9.36
CA THR A 4 3.71 0.65 -10.83
C THR A 4 3.03 1.94 -11.27
N ALA A 5 3.26 2.38 -12.52
CA ALA A 5 2.62 3.58 -13.06
C ALA A 5 1.08 3.52 -13.00
N SER A 6 0.51 2.32 -13.23
CA SER A 6 -0.94 2.09 -13.18
C SER A 6 -1.58 2.34 -11.81
N GLN A 7 -0.80 2.45 -10.72
CA GLN A 7 -1.35 2.80 -9.42
C GLN A 7 -1.67 4.30 -9.29
N PHE A 8 -1.27 5.11 -10.27
CA PHE A 8 -1.49 6.56 -10.33
C PHE A 8 -2.56 6.95 -11.36
N ASP A 9 -3.36 5.99 -11.80
CA ASP A 9 -4.56 6.27 -12.59
C ASP A 9 -5.57 7.08 -11.74
N ALA A 10 -6.19 8.10 -12.34
CA ALA A 10 -7.14 8.97 -11.66
C ALA A 10 -8.31 8.21 -11.02
N LEU A 11 -8.69 7.04 -11.55
CA LEU A 11 -9.68 6.13 -10.95
C LEU A 11 -9.39 5.82 -9.48
N TYR A 12 -8.11 5.67 -9.10
CA TYR A 12 -7.73 5.32 -7.74
C TYR A 12 -7.58 6.52 -6.80
N TRP A 13 -7.67 7.74 -7.33
CA TRP A 13 -7.37 8.97 -6.61
C TRP A 13 -8.46 10.02 -6.84
N PRO A 14 -9.70 9.80 -6.35
CA PRO A 14 -10.77 10.79 -6.45
C PRO A 14 -10.42 12.12 -5.76
N GLY A 15 -9.54 12.13 -4.76
CA GLY A 15 -8.98 13.33 -4.14
C GLY A 15 -7.79 13.96 -4.90
N GLY A 16 -7.51 13.51 -6.12
CA GLY A 16 -6.41 13.95 -6.97
C GLY A 16 -5.19 13.03 -6.91
N VAL A 17 -4.61 12.74 -8.08
CA VAL A 17 -3.38 11.93 -8.19
C VAL A 17 -2.23 12.67 -7.51
N PRO A 18 -1.55 12.04 -6.54
CA PRO A 18 -0.50 12.72 -5.80
C PRO A 18 0.76 12.89 -6.64
N ASP A 19 1.38 14.07 -6.57
CA ASP A 19 2.72 14.29 -7.12
C ASP A 19 3.76 13.67 -6.18
N VAL A 20 4.40 12.59 -6.61
CA VAL A 20 5.38 11.84 -5.83
C VAL A 20 6.49 11.31 -6.71
N ALA A 21 7.70 11.21 -6.14
CA ALA A 21 8.78 10.45 -6.73
C ALA A 21 8.42 8.95 -6.76
N ARG A 22 8.04 8.45 -7.92
CA ARG A 22 7.66 7.04 -8.13
C ARG A 22 8.88 6.20 -8.50
N HIS A 23 9.04 5.08 -7.80
CA HIS A 23 10.07 4.08 -8.08
C HIS A 23 9.44 2.71 -8.30
N PHE A 24 10.08 1.87 -9.10
CA PHE A 24 9.60 0.52 -9.40
C PHE A 24 10.59 -0.54 -8.94
N ARG A 25 10.05 -1.58 -8.29
CA ARG A 25 10.72 -2.87 -8.02
C ARG A 25 9.69 -3.97 -8.30
N PRO A 26 10.10 -5.08 -8.96
CA PRO A 26 9.15 -6.11 -9.36
C PRO A 26 8.55 -6.85 -8.16
N ALA A 27 9.38 -7.29 -7.21
CA ALA A 27 8.94 -8.08 -6.05
C ALA A 27 8.13 -7.23 -5.06
N LEU A 28 6.91 -7.66 -4.71
CA LEU A 28 6.05 -6.95 -3.75
C LEU A 28 6.62 -7.03 -2.33
N ALA A 29 6.97 -8.23 -1.86
CA ALA A 29 7.60 -8.41 -0.55
C ALA A 29 8.82 -7.51 -0.35
N TYR A 30 9.68 -7.38 -1.37
CA TYR A 30 10.84 -6.50 -1.30
C TYR A 30 10.44 -5.02 -1.18
N ARG A 31 9.38 -4.59 -1.87
CA ARG A 31 8.88 -3.22 -1.73
C ARG A 31 8.37 -2.93 -0.32
N LEU A 32 7.66 -3.89 0.29
CA LEU A 32 7.18 -3.80 1.67
C LEU A 32 8.35 -3.64 2.65
N CYS A 33 9.38 -4.46 2.53
CA CYS A 33 10.57 -4.35 3.38
C CYS A 33 11.33 -3.03 3.20
N LEU A 34 11.44 -2.52 1.97
CA LEU A 34 12.09 -1.23 1.70
C LEU A 34 11.32 -0.04 2.30
N ALA A 35 9.99 -0.13 2.38
CA ALA A 35 9.17 0.85 3.09
C ALA A 35 9.32 0.70 4.62
N ALA A 36 9.35 -0.53 5.13
CA ALA A 36 9.60 -0.83 6.55
C ALA A 36 10.96 -0.30 7.04
N GLU A 37 12.01 -0.43 6.21
CA GLU A 37 13.36 0.09 6.50
C GLU A 37 13.43 1.64 6.42
N GLY A 38 12.38 2.31 5.95
CA GLY A 38 12.38 3.76 5.77
C GLY A 38 13.20 4.25 4.57
N ARG A 39 13.68 3.36 3.69
CA ARG A 39 14.37 3.74 2.45
C ARG A 39 13.44 4.37 1.42
N PHE A 40 12.15 4.11 1.54
CA PHE A 40 11.09 4.76 0.78
C PHE A 40 9.92 5.07 1.71
N ASP A 41 9.25 6.20 1.49
CA ASP A 41 8.18 6.65 2.41
C ASP A 41 6.94 5.75 2.39
N ALA A 42 6.70 5.06 1.28
CA ALA A 42 5.54 4.20 1.10
C ALA A 42 5.73 3.18 -0.05
N THR A 43 4.97 2.09 0.02
CA THR A 43 4.61 1.27 -1.14
C THR A 43 3.10 1.05 -1.19
N LEU A 44 2.57 0.95 -2.41
CA LEU A 44 1.14 0.69 -2.60
C LEU A 44 0.86 -0.17 -3.84
N THR A 45 -0.19 -0.96 -3.73
CA THR A 45 -0.90 -1.59 -4.85
C THR A 45 -2.38 -1.61 -4.54
N PHE A 46 -3.20 -1.19 -5.49
CA PHE A 46 -4.64 -1.13 -5.39
C PHE A 46 -5.34 -2.27 -6.14
N ARG A 47 -4.55 -3.11 -6.84
CA ARG A 47 -5.04 -4.37 -7.40
C ARG A 47 -4.87 -5.48 -6.37
N ASP A 48 -5.69 -6.52 -6.50
CA ASP A 48 -5.57 -7.71 -5.67
C ASP A 48 -4.15 -8.27 -5.72
N ALA A 49 -3.67 -8.67 -4.55
CA ALA A 49 -2.33 -9.21 -4.36
C ALA A 49 -2.43 -10.57 -3.68
N TRP A 50 -1.66 -11.55 -4.15
CA TRP A 50 -1.61 -12.85 -3.53
C TRP A 50 -1.05 -12.75 -2.11
N GLU A 51 -1.66 -13.48 -1.18
CA GLU A 51 -1.32 -13.41 0.24
C GLU A 51 0.15 -13.75 0.50
N TRP A 52 0.72 -14.73 -0.21
CA TRP A 52 2.12 -15.14 -0.04
C TRP A 52 3.13 -14.06 -0.49
N ASP A 53 2.73 -13.12 -1.36
CA ASP A 53 3.57 -11.99 -1.75
C ASP A 53 3.50 -10.82 -0.75
N VAL A 54 2.51 -10.84 0.16
CA VAL A 54 2.20 -9.74 1.09
C VAL A 54 2.51 -10.09 2.54
N ALA A 55 2.12 -11.28 3.00
CA ALA A 55 2.03 -11.62 4.43
C ALA A 55 3.33 -11.35 5.22
N ALA A 56 4.47 -11.86 4.72
CA ALA A 56 5.75 -11.67 5.39
C ALA A 56 6.18 -10.19 5.42
N GLY A 57 6.01 -9.47 4.31
CA GLY A 57 6.39 -8.06 4.22
C GLY A 57 5.47 -7.15 5.05
N ALA A 58 4.18 -7.48 5.14
CA ALA A 58 3.22 -6.79 5.98
C ALA A 58 3.58 -6.91 7.46
N LEU A 59 3.89 -8.11 7.94
CA LEU A 59 4.34 -8.33 9.32
C LEU A 59 5.60 -7.52 9.63
N ILE A 60 6.63 -7.61 8.77
CA ILE A 60 7.88 -6.84 8.95
C ILE A 60 7.59 -5.33 9.03
N ALA A 61 6.72 -4.82 8.16
CA ALA A 61 6.36 -3.40 8.16
C ALA A 61 5.61 -2.98 9.45
N GLN A 62 4.68 -3.80 9.94
CA GLN A 62 3.97 -3.55 11.20
C GLN A 62 4.93 -3.51 12.39
N GLU A 63 5.84 -4.49 12.49
CA GLU A 63 6.86 -4.54 13.55
C GLU A 63 7.85 -3.37 13.47
N ALA A 64 8.09 -2.83 12.27
CA ALA A 64 8.87 -1.60 12.08
C ALA A 64 8.09 -0.31 12.42
N GLY A 65 6.82 -0.41 12.84
CA GLY A 65 5.96 0.72 13.20
C GLY A 65 5.26 1.40 12.02
N ALA A 66 5.28 0.81 10.83
CA ALA A 66 4.50 1.28 9.70
C ALA A 66 3.01 0.90 9.85
N ALA A 67 2.14 1.74 9.32
CA ALA A 67 0.74 1.38 9.14
C ALA A 67 0.60 0.53 7.88
N VAL A 68 -0.18 -0.56 8.00
CA VAL A 68 -0.44 -1.51 6.92
C VAL A 68 -1.94 -1.75 6.83
N SER A 69 -2.51 -1.54 5.64
CA SER A 69 -3.91 -1.82 5.36
C SER A 69 -4.11 -2.32 3.93
N ASP A 70 -5.32 -2.78 3.64
CA ASP A 70 -5.78 -2.94 2.27
C ASP A 70 -6.00 -1.57 1.59
N ARG A 71 -6.50 -1.59 0.35
CA ARG A 71 -6.77 -0.36 -0.40
C ARG A 71 -7.87 0.53 0.20
N THR A 72 -8.67 0.06 1.15
CA THR A 72 -9.77 0.80 1.78
C THR A 72 -9.43 1.31 3.18
N GLY A 73 -8.29 0.90 3.73
CA GLY A 73 -7.91 1.19 5.11
C GLY A 73 -8.25 0.08 6.10
N ALA A 74 -8.81 -1.04 5.63
CA ALA A 74 -9.12 -2.19 6.49
C ALA A 74 -7.86 -3.03 6.77
N VAL A 75 -7.88 -3.74 7.90
CA VAL A 75 -6.81 -4.68 8.26
C VAL A 75 -6.73 -5.80 7.24
N LEU A 76 -5.50 -6.22 6.89
CA LEU A 76 -5.30 -7.36 6.01
C LEU A 76 -5.74 -8.66 6.71
N HIS A 77 -6.65 -9.39 6.07
CA HIS A 77 -7.01 -10.75 6.45
C HIS A 77 -6.30 -11.73 5.53
N PHE A 78 -5.69 -12.77 6.11
CA PHE A 78 -5.02 -13.84 5.38
C PHE A 78 -5.78 -15.16 5.58
N ASN A 79 -5.38 -16.19 4.83
CA ASN A 79 -6.06 -17.48 4.75
C ASN A 79 -7.48 -17.36 4.18
N ASN A 80 -7.69 -16.49 3.19
CA ASN A 80 -8.96 -16.36 2.50
C ASN A 80 -9.21 -17.55 1.55
N PRO A 81 -10.48 -17.89 1.24
CA PRO A 81 -10.81 -18.96 0.29
C PRO A 81 -10.17 -18.77 -1.10
N VAL A 82 -10.14 -17.52 -1.57
CA VAL A 82 -9.27 -17.09 -2.65
C VAL A 82 -8.13 -16.33 -1.99
N PRO A 83 -6.88 -16.84 -2.01
CA PRO A 83 -5.79 -16.33 -1.17
C PRO A 83 -5.21 -15.01 -1.70
N GLN A 84 -6.05 -13.98 -1.77
CA GLN A 84 -5.73 -12.64 -2.21
C GLN A 84 -6.27 -11.60 -1.21
N VAL A 85 -5.51 -10.52 -1.04
CA VAL A 85 -5.95 -9.33 -0.31
C VAL A 85 -6.28 -8.20 -1.30
N PRO A 86 -7.24 -7.31 -0.99
CA PRO A 86 -7.66 -6.24 -1.88
C PRO A 86 -6.65 -5.08 -1.89
N GLY A 87 -5.48 -5.33 -2.46
CA GLY A 87 -4.36 -4.41 -2.45
C GLY A 87 -3.65 -4.35 -1.10
N VAL A 88 -2.59 -3.55 -1.04
CA VAL A 88 -1.86 -3.26 0.19
C VAL A 88 -1.28 -1.85 0.11
N ILE A 89 -1.38 -1.12 1.21
CA ILE A 89 -0.74 0.17 1.44
C ILE A 89 0.17 -0.01 2.65
N VAL A 90 1.43 0.39 2.52
CA VAL A 90 2.38 0.49 3.64
C VAL A 90 3.02 1.86 3.61
N ALA A 91 2.94 2.57 4.72
CA ALA A 91 3.59 3.86 4.92
C ALA A 91 3.69 4.17 6.43
N GLY A 92 4.47 5.20 6.79
CA GLY A 92 4.39 5.75 8.15
C GLY A 92 2.96 6.24 8.47
N PRO A 93 2.50 6.20 9.74
CA PRO A 93 1.09 6.40 10.09
C PRO A 93 0.44 7.67 9.52
N ARG A 94 1.15 8.81 9.55
CA ARG A 94 0.66 10.07 8.99
C ARG A 94 0.46 9.99 7.47
N LEU A 95 1.47 9.51 6.74
CA LEU A 95 1.41 9.41 5.28
C LEU A 95 0.38 8.36 4.84
N HIS A 96 0.23 7.27 5.61
CA HIS A 96 -0.80 6.27 5.38
C HIS A 96 -2.21 6.89 5.43
N ALA A 97 -2.49 7.72 6.44
CA ALA A 97 -3.76 8.44 6.55
C ALA A 97 -3.97 9.41 5.38
N GLU A 98 -2.93 10.13 4.95
CA GLU A 98 -3.00 11.04 3.79
C GLU A 98 -3.28 10.29 2.48
N ILE A 99 -2.68 9.11 2.28
CA ILE A 99 -2.94 8.24 1.13
C ILE A 99 -4.40 7.81 1.12
N LEU A 100 -4.93 7.35 2.26
CA LEU A 100 -6.33 6.95 2.37
C LEU A 100 -7.28 8.12 2.13
N ALA A 101 -7.01 9.29 2.71
CA ALA A 101 -7.85 10.48 2.56
C ALA A 101 -7.95 10.96 1.11
N ARG A 102 -6.87 10.84 0.33
CA ARG A 102 -6.88 11.15 -1.12
C ARG A 102 -7.58 10.08 -1.96
N ARG A 103 -7.60 8.84 -1.46
CA ARG A 103 -8.22 7.70 -2.14
C ARG A 103 -9.73 7.60 -1.89
N SER A 104 -10.21 8.01 -0.72
CA SER A 104 -11.62 8.29 -0.54
C SER A 104 -11.95 9.61 -1.24
N ALA A 105 -13.03 9.67 -2.03
CA ALA A 105 -13.56 10.96 -2.44
C ALA A 105 -13.83 11.72 -1.14
N GLY A 106 -13.26 12.92 -0.99
CA GLY A 106 -13.49 13.72 0.22
C GLY A 106 -15.00 13.87 0.41
N SER A 107 -15.56 13.19 1.42
CA SER A 107 -16.79 13.67 2.02
C SER A 107 -16.39 14.94 2.75
N ALA A 108 -16.54 16.07 2.07
CA ALA A 108 -16.95 17.28 2.74
C ALA A 108 -18.36 17.09 3.31
#